data_AF-A0A3G2IK64-F1
#
_entry.id   AF-A0A3G2IK64-F1
#
_cell.length_a   1.000
_cell.length_b   1.000
_cell.length_c   1.000
_cell.angle_alpha   90.00
_cell.angle_beta   90.00
_cell.angle_gamma   90.00
#
_symmetry.space_group_name_H-M   'P 1'
#
loop_
_entity.id
_entity.type
_entity.pdbx_description
1 polymer ?
#
loop_
_entity_poly.entity_id
_entity_poly.type
_entity_poly.pdbx_seq_one_letter_code
_entity_poly.pdbx_strand_id
1 'polypeptide(L)'
;MLTSKEIKIGEKLLRITRNRWSNKASEYMLSRGSLWYSNESYLAQKMVHALRVSAGVRFSSASHLSLSNYHFLREMLHPLSSREKVFLSYFMATPFYALHATNNNRVINDKGDLVLYSRKQLMAKGIPFPSENSHPLDVHGLANTDYVFFSLEAGCSLKKNRSRFGKTFFKINYQHSQFSNSSMVLLDQLTLETPSCKINDLSDYCKSMLADREIPRTDIFFQGRQFSLQGLAHYIIATIRLLPDEDQNILFGMVSTNQMNNLINSFFRPEIRVPRMAAFKKGQFTVYKN
;
A
#
# COMPACT_ATOMS: atom_id res chain seq x y z
N MET A 1 5.02 -24.85 29.22
CA MET A 1 4.84 -24.96 27.75
C MET A 1 3.36 -24.76 27.47
N LEU A 2 2.95 -23.94 26.50
CA LEU A 2 1.52 -23.72 26.21
C LEU A 2 0.94 -24.92 25.46
N THR A 3 -0.30 -25.28 25.77
CA THR A 3 -1.08 -26.28 25.06
C THR A 3 -1.54 -25.78 23.70
N SER A 4 -1.86 -26.70 22.78
CA SER A 4 -2.42 -26.36 21.46
C SER A 4 -3.70 -25.52 21.54
N LYS A 5 -4.51 -25.72 22.60
CA LYS A 5 -5.73 -24.95 22.85
C LYS A 5 -5.39 -23.50 23.24
N GLU A 6 -4.43 -23.29 24.13
CA GLU A 6 -3.98 -21.96 24.55
C GLU A 6 -3.36 -21.19 23.39
N ILE A 7 -2.58 -21.85 22.52
CA ILE A 7 -2.02 -21.24 21.31
C ILE A 7 -3.15 -20.72 20.40
N LYS A 8 -4.16 -21.57 20.10
CA LYS A 8 -5.31 -21.18 19.27
C LYS A 8 -6.11 -20.02 19.88
N ILE A 9 -6.30 -20.01 21.20
CA ILE A 9 -6.98 -18.90 21.90
C ILE A 9 -6.16 -17.62 21.75
N GLY A 10 -4.85 -17.68 21.99
CA GLY A 10 -3.94 -16.55 21.83
C GLY A 10 -3.97 -15.97 20.40
N GLU A 11 -3.92 -16.82 19.38
CA GLU A 11 -4.04 -16.41 17.98
C GLU A 11 -5.38 -15.74 17.68
N LYS A 12 -6.49 -16.29 18.20
CA LYS A 12 -7.82 -15.70 18.04
C LYS A 12 -7.90 -14.31 18.71
N LEU A 13 -7.38 -14.16 19.92
CA LEU A 13 -7.34 -12.88 20.63
C LEU A 13 -6.48 -11.86 19.90
N LEU A 14 -5.30 -12.26 19.41
CA LEU A 14 -4.43 -11.40 18.61
C LEU A 14 -5.13 -10.92 17.34
N ARG A 15 -5.84 -11.81 16.63
CA ARG A 15 -6.62 -11.45 15.45
C ARG A 15 -7.70 -10.42 15.77
N ILE A 16 -8.50 -10.65 16.82
CA ILE A 16 -9.55 -9.72 17.25
C ILE A 16 -8.96 -8.34 17.61
N THR A 17 -7.86 -8.33 18.37
CA THR A 17 -7.18 -7.08 18.76
C THR A 17 -6.67 -6.31 17.53
N ARG A 18 -6.02 -6.99 16.58
CA ARG A 18 -5.53 -6.35 15.34
C ARG A 18 -6.67 -5.82 14.47
N ASN A 19 -7.80 -6.53 14.38
CA ASN A 19 -8.98 -6.05 13.66
C ASN A 19 -9.51 -4.76 14.30
N ARG A 20 -9.63 -4.73 15.64
CA ARG A 20 -10.05 -3.53 16.37
C ARG A 20 -9.09 -2.36 16.15
N TRP A 21 -7.78 -2.61 16.15
CA TRP A 21 -6.79 -1.57 15.86
C TRP A 21 -6.91 -1.04 14.44
N SER A 22 -7.11 -1.93 13.46
CA SER A 22 -7.32 -1.55 12.06
C SER A 22 -8.53 -0.66 11.89
N ASN A 23 -9.68 -1.06 12.42
CA ASN A 23 -10.92 -0.27 12.36
C ASN A 23 -10.76 1.07 13.06
N LYS A 24 -10.24 1.09 14.29
CA LYS A 24 -10.07 2.35 15.04
C LYS A 24 -9.11 3.32 14.33
N ALA A 25 -7.99 2.81 13.80
CA ALA A 25 -7.03 3.65 13.09
C ALA A 25 -7.62 4.21 11.79
N SER A 26 -8.37 3.38 11.04
CA SER A 26 -8.93 3.78 9.75
C SER A 26 -10.16 4.69 9.90
N GLU A 27 -11.01 4.44 10.89
CA GLU A 27 -12.11 5.34 11.26
C GLU A 27 -11.59 6.71 11.71
N TYR A 28 -10.54 6.73 12.54
CA TYR A 28 -9.91 7.99 12.95
C TYR A 28 -9.35 8.74 11.73
N MET A 29 -8.65 8.04 10.86
CA MET A 29 -8.05 8.60 9.64
C MET A 29 -9.12 9.24 8.73
N LEU A 30 -10.23 8.54 8.46
CA LEU A 30 -11.32 9.04 7.62
C LEU A 30 -12.17 10.15 8.28
N SER A 31 -12.38 10.08 9.60
CA SER A 31 -13.22 11.06 10.31
C SER A 31 -12.49 12.34 10.69
N ARG A 32 -11.15 12.28 10.83
CA ARG A 32 -10.33 13.43 11.26
C ARG A 32 -9.44 14.00 10.18
N GLY A 33 -9.13 13.25 9.13
CA GLY A 33 -8.30 13.74 8.03
C GLY A 33 -9.09 14.67 7.12
N SER A 34 -8.77 15.96 7.13
CA SER A 34 -9.45 16.97 6.31
C SER A 34 -9.26 16.78 4.80
N LEU A 35 -8.21 16.09 4.37
CA LEU A 35 -7.85 15.96 2.95
C LEU A 35 -8.54 14.82 2.21
N TRP A 36 -9.21 13.90 2.92
CA TRP A 36 -9.81 12.72 2.30
C TRP A 36 -10.85 13.06 1.24
N TYR A 37 -11.55 14.17 1.42
CA TYR A 37 -12.63 14.64 0.54
C TYR A 37 -12.37 16.05 -0.03
N SER A 38 -11.15 16.59 0.15
CA SER A 38 -10.84 17.99 -0.22
C SER A 38 -10.38 18.18 -1.67
N ASN A 39 -10.16 17.10 -2.43
CA ASN A 39 -9.72 17.17 -3.84
C ASN A 39 -10.90 16.96 -4.82
N GLU A 40 -12.14 17.24 -4.40
CA GLU A 40 -13.32 17.15 -5.27
C GLU A 40 -13.52 18.36 -6.23
N SER A 41 -12.45 19.09 -6.56
CA SER A 41 -12.53 20.23 -7.49
C SER A 41 -12.42 19.80 -8.97
N TYR A 42 -13.58 19.56 -9.58
CA TYR A 42 -14.07 20.17 -10.83
C TYR A 42 -13.06 20.38 -11.99
N LEU A 43 -12.81 19.35 -12.83
CA LEU A 43 -12.77 19.40 -14.32
C LEU A 43 -12.12 18.18 -14.99
N ALA A 44 -11.26 17.41 -14.33
CA ALA A 44 -10.78 16.10 -14.85
C ALA A 44 -11.75 14.92 -14.57
N GLN A 45 -12.94 15.25 -14.06
CA GLN A 45 -13.92 14.31 -13.51
C GLN A 45 -14.69 13.48 -14.55
N LYS A 46 -14.45 13.60 -15.86
CA LYS A 46 -15.43 13.13 -16.85
C LYS A 46 -15.42 11.63 -17.23
N MET A 47 -14.43 10.81 -16.88
CA MET A 47 -14.49 9.37 -17.23
C MET A 47 -14.53 8.40 -16.04
N VAL A 48 -13.78 8.65 -14.96
CA VAL A 48 -13.79 7.75 -13.78
C VAL A 48 -14.64 8.29 -12.63
N HIS A 49 -14.71 9.61 -12.48
CA HIS A 49 -15.46 10.28 -11.41
C HIS A 49 -16.94 10.54 -11.78
N ALA A 50 -17.26 10.69 -13.07
CA ALA A 50 -18.63 10.86 -13.57
C ALA A 50 -19.55 9.67 -13.26
N LEU A 51 -18.98 8.48 -13.00
CA LEU A 51 -19.72 7.30 -12.53
C LEU A 51 -19.87 7.23 -10.99
N ARG A 52 -19.14 8.07 -10.24
CA ARG A 52 -19.13 8.06 -8.76
C ARG A 52 -19.81 9.27 -8.12
N VAL A 53 -19.79 10.44 -8.75
CA VAL A 53 -20.18 11.70 -8.09
C VAL A 53 -21.42 12.30 -8.71
N SER A 54 -22.55 11.68 -8.37
CA SER A 54 -23.86 12.33 -8.38
C SER A 54 -24.44 12.51 -6.97
N ALA A 55 -23.71 12.24 -5.87
CA ALA A 55 -24.31 12.31 -4.53
C ALA A 55 -23.41 12.63 -3.31
N GLY A 56 -22.21 13.21 -3.45
CA GLY A 56 -21.42 13.64 -2.26
C GLY A 56 -21.21 12.53 -1.21
N VAL A 57 -21.01 11.29 -1.67
CA VAL A 57 -21.04 10.09 -0.82
C VAL A 57 -19.81 10.06 0.09
N ARG A 58 -19.99 10.45 1.35
CA ARG A 58 -19.03 10.13 2.41
C ARG A 58 -19.10 8.64 2.71
N PHE A 59 -17.98 7.94 2.63
CA PHE A 59 -17.93 6.53 2.97
C PHE A 59 -18.08 6.35 4.48
N SER A 60 -19.00 5.47 4.88
CA SER A 60 -19.29 5.16 6.29
C SER A 60 -18.14 4.49 7.04
N SER A 61 -17.21 3.85 6.32
CA SER A 61 -15.99 3.24 6.88
C SER A 61 -14.92 2.99 5.81
N ALA A 62 -13.69 2.76 6.25
CA ALA A 62 -12.58 2.42 5.35
C ALA A 62 -12.76 1.07 4.65
N SER A 63 -13.41 0.11 5.32
CA SER A 63 -13.78 -1.17 4.71
C SER A 63 -14.78 -0.95 3.58
N HIS A 64 -15.77 -0.06 3.77
CA HIS A 64 -16.74 0.27 2.73
C HIS A 64 -16.07 0.99 1.55
N LEU A 65 -15.19 1.97 1.80
CA LEU A 65 -14.40 2.64 0.76
C LEU A 65 -13.59 1.62 -0.06
N SER A 66 -12.81 0.78 0.62
CA SER A 66 -11.99 -0.24 -0.04
C SER A 66 -12.82 -1.22 -0.86
N LEU A 67 -13.95 -1.69 -0.32
CA LEU A 67 -14.80 -2.65 -1.00
C LEU A 67 -15.47 -2.01 -2.22
N SER A 68 -15.92 -0.76 -2.10
CA SER A 68 -16.45 0.03 -3.22
C SER A 68 -15.40 0.22 -4.32
N ASN A 69 -14.16 0.58 -3.97
CA ASN A 69 -13.06 0.69 -4.93
C ASN A 69 -12.81 -0.63 -5.67
N TYR A 70 -12.74 -1.73 -4.93
CA TYR A 70 -12.52 -3.05 -5.52
C TYR A 70 -13.66 -3.47 -6.46
N HIS A 71 -14.92 -3.31 -6.04
CA HIS A 71 -16.07 -3.65 -6.89
C HIS A 71 -16.10 -2.80 -8.15
N PHE A 72 -15.91 -1.49 -8.02
CA PHE A 72 -15.87 -0.59 -9.18
C PHE A 72 -14.83 -1.04 -10.21
N LEU A 73 -13.59 -1.32 -9.76
CA LEU A 73 -12.53 -1.81 -10.64
C LEU A 73 -12.89 -3.16 -11.27
N ARG A 74 -13.46 -4.08 -10.50
CA ARG A 74 -13.83 -5.40 -10.99
C ARG A 74 -14.92 -5.33 -12.07
N GLU A 75 -15.94 -4.51 -11.86
CA GLU A 75 -17.03 -4.30 -12.82
C GLU A 75 -16.52 -3.61 -14.10
N MET A 76 -15.77 -2.52 -13.94
CA MET A 76 -15.18 -1.78 -15.07
C MET A 76 -14.23 -2.65 -15.92
N LEU A 77 -13.57 -3.62 -15.29
CA LEU A 77 -12.68 -4.53 -15.98
C LEU A 77 -13.35 -5.75 -16.60
N HIS A 78 -14.64 -5.99 -16.34
CA HIS A 78 -15.31 -7.20 -16.79
C HIS A 78 -15.76 -7.11 -18.28
N PRO A 79 -15.51 -8.15 -19.11
CA PRO A 79 -14.66 -9.29 -18.85
C PRO A 79 -13.16 -8.99 -19.02
N LEU A 80 -12.32 -9.71 -18.27
CA LEU A 80 -10.86 -9.72 -18.52
C LEU A 80 -10.55 -10.53 -19.79
N SER A 81 -9.70 -9.98 -20.66
CA SER A 81 -9.10 -10.68 -21.79
C SER A 81 -8.14 -11.79 -21.33
N SER A 82 -7.76 -12.69 -22.25
CA SER A 82 -6.85 -13.79 -21.94
C SER A 82 -5.49 -13.30 -21.40
N ARG A 83 -4.91 -12.27 -22.02
CA ARG A 83 -3.64 -11.68 -21.56
C ARG A 83 -3.74 -11.07 -20.16
N GLU A 84 -4.88 -10.43 -19.84
CA GLU A 84 -5.10 -9.84 -18.53
C GLU A 84 -5.30 -10.89 -17.44
N LYS A 85 -5.98 -12.00 -17.75
CA LYS A 85 -6.09 -13.14 -16.84
C LYS A 85 -4.71 -13.75 -16.53
N VAL A 86 -3.88 -13.89 -17.56
CA VAL A 86 -2.50 -14.39 -17.41
C VAL A 86 -1.68 -13.42 -16.55
N PHE A 87 -1.71 -12.13 -16.86
CA PHE A 87 -1.04 -11.10 -16.05
C PHE A 87 -1.50 -11.12 -14.59
N LEU A 88 -2.81 -11.14 -14.34
CA LEU A 88 -3.39 -11.16 -13.00
C LEU A 88 -2.94 -12.41 -12.22
N SER A 89 -2.91 -13.57 -12.87
CA SER A 89 -2.38 -14.81 -12.29
C SER A 89 -0.93 -14.65 -11.83
N TYR A 90 -0.05 -14.16 -12.71
CA TYR A 90 1.37 -13.93 -12.37
C TYR A 90 1.54 -12.87 -11.28
N PHE A 91 0.78 -11.79 -11.34
CA PHE A 91 0.78 -10.76 -10.31
C PHE A 91 0.44 -11.35 -8.94
N MET A 92 -0.67 -12.11 -8.85
CA MET A 92 -1.11 -12.68 -7.58
C MET A 92 -0.18 -13.79 -7.06
N ALA A 93 0.55 -14.47 -7.95
CA ALA A 93 1.58 -15.44 -7.59
C ALA A 93 2.94 -14.80 -7.23
N THR A 94 3.13 -13.50 -7.49
CA THR A 94 4.41 -12.82 -7.25
C THR A 94 4.73 -12.77 -5.75
N PRO A 95 5.96 -13.13 -5.34
CA PRO A 95 6.36 -13.06 -3.94
C PRO A 95 6.62 -11.60 -3.53
N PHE A 96 5.62 -10.96 -2.92
CA PHE A 96 5.72 -9.60 -2.43
C PHE A 96 6.31 -9.50 -1.02
N TYR A 97 7.05 -8.42 -0.77
CA TYR A 97 7.67 -8.11 0.50
C TYR A 97 7.34 -6.67 0.93
N ALA A 98 7.11 -6.50 2.22
CA ALA A 98 7.02 -5.21 2.88
C ALA A 98 8.42 -4.78 3.32
N LEU A 99 8.80 -3.55 2.96
CA LEU A 99 10.11 -2.98 3.26
C LEU A 99 9.96 -1.76 4.18
N HIS A 100 10.60 -1.81 5.34
CA HIS A 100 10.71 -0.66 6.25
C HIS A 100 12.17 -0.19 6.31
N ALA A 101 12.38 1.13 6.36
CA ALA A 101 13.71 1.71 6.45
C ALA A 101 13.80 2.60 7.70
N THR A 102 14.84 2.40 8.52
CA THR A 102 15.08 3.21 9.71
C THR A 102 16.56 3.20 10.10
N ASN A 103 17.03 4.25 10.75
CA ASN A 103 18.35 4.27 11.40
C ASN A 103 18.30 3.91 12.88
N ASN A 104 17.09 3.77 13.45
CA ASN A 104 16.95 3.46 14.86
C ASN A 104 17.23 1.98 15.12
N ASN A 105 18.37 1.68 15.76
CA ASN A 105 18.74 0.31 16.11
C ASN A 105 17.90 -0.29 17.25
N ARG A 106 17.18 0.55 18.02
CA ARG A 106 16.31 0.11 19.13
C ARG A 106 14.99 -0.53 18.65
N VAL A 107 14.78 -0.61 17.34
CA VAL A 107 13.68 -1.40 16.77
C VAL A 107 13.91 -2.90 16.89
N ILE A 108 15.14 -3.33 17.18
CA ILE A 108 15.45 -4.72 17.53
C ILE A 108 15.56 -4.81 19.05
N ASN A 109 14.76 -5.68 19.66
CA ASN A 109 14.83 -5.92 21.10
C ASN A 109 15.94 -6.91 21.48
N ASP A 110 16.12 -7.16 22.77
CA ASP A 110 17.16 -8.07 23.31
C ASP A 110 17.02 -9.52 22.84
N LYS A 111 15.82 -9.92 22.35
CA LYS A 111 15.56 -11.24 21.78
C LYS A 111 15.87 -11.32 20.28
N GLY A 112 16.27 -10.21 19.67
CA GLY A 112 16.50 -10.11 18.24
C GLY A 112 15.22 -9.94 17.41
N ASP A 113 14.08 -9.66 18.06
CA ASP A 113 12.81 -9.43 17.37
C ASP A 113 12.70 -7.97 16.92
N LEU A 114 12.14 -7.76 15.73
CA LEU A 114 11.82 -6.44 15.19
C LEU A 114 10.48 -5.95 15.74
N VAL A 115 10.48 -4.80 16.40
CA VAL A 115 9.28 -4.13 16.92
C VAL A 115 9.27 -2.69 16.41
N LEU A 116 8.29 -2.39 15.57
CA LEU A 116 8.06 -1.08 14.99
C LEU A 116 6.78 -0.49 15.58
N TYR A 117 6.83 0.78 15.96
CA TYR A 117 5.71 1.52 16.54
C TYR A 117 5.29 2.65 15.61
N SER A 118 3.98 2.91 15.55
CA SER A 118 3.43 4.11 14.91
C SER A 118 3.88 5.36 15.66
N ARG A 119 3.79 6.53 15.03
CA ARG A 119 4.09 7.81 15.68
C ARG A 119 3.33 7.97 16.99
N LYS A 120 2.01 7.72 16.99
CA LYS A 120 1.19 7.79 18.20
C LYS A 120 1.67 6.83 19.29
N GLN A 121 2.10 5.61 18.94
CA GLN A 121 2.64 4.67 19.92
C GLN A 121 4.01 5.10 20.45
N LEU A 122 4.88 5.67 19.61
CA LEU A 122 6.18 6.21 20.03
C LEU A 122 5.99 7.34 21.04
N MET A 123 5.10 8.30 20.75
CA MET A 123 4.74 9.40 21.66
C MET A 123 4.18 8.88 22.99
N ALA A 124 3.20 7.97 22.93
CA ALA A 124 2.56 7.41 24.13
C ALA A 124 3.55 6.62 25.02
N LYS A 125 4.64 6.12 24.45
CA LYS A 125 5.69 5.38 25.16
C LYS A 125 6.90 6.24 25.54
N GLY A 126 6.91 7.53 25.21
CA GLY A 126 8.06 8.40 25.42
C GLY A 126 9.31 7.98 24.66
N ILE A 127 9.16 7.25 23.54
CA ILE A 127 10.30 6.82 22.71
C ILE A 127 10.66 7.98 21.76
N PRO A 128 11.90 8.50 21.77
CA PRO A 128 12.31 9.56 20.85
C PRO A 128 12.28 9.09 19.38
N PHE A 129 11.86 9.97 18.49
CA PHE A 129 11.87 9.74 17.05
C PHE A 129 12.03 11.07 16.30
N PRO A 130 12.54 11.05 15.05
CA PRO A 130 12.66 12.26 14.24
C PRO A 130 11.26 12.75 13.85
N SER A 131 10.82 13.84 14.48
CA SER A 131 9.47 14.37 14.33
C SER A 131 9.20 14.93 12.93
N GLU A 132 10.26 15.35 12.23
CA GLU A 132 10.31 15.85 10.86
C GLU A 132 9.94 14.79 9.81
N ASN A 133 9.96 13.50 10.17
CA ASN A 133 9.51 12.42 9.29
C ASN A 133 7.98 12.39 9.11
N SER A 134 7.21 13.22 9.80
CA SER A 134 5.78 13.40 9.53
C SER A 134 5.46 14.88 9.35
N HIS A 135 4.90 15.21 8.21
CA HIS A 135 4.46 16.57 7.89
C HIS A 135 3.20 16.91 8.70
N PRO A 136 2.93 18.19 9.04
CA PRO A 136 1.67 18.57 9.70
C PRO A 136 0.42 18.10 8.94
N LEU A 137 0.49 18.03 7.61
CA LEU A 137 -0.60 17.49 6.78
C LEU A 137 -0.77 15.97 6.90
N ASP A 138 0.26 15.20 7.28
CA ASP A 138 0.07 13.78 7.65
C ASP A 138 -0.74 13.68 8.95
N VAL A 139 -0.44 14.57 9.90
CA VAL A 139 -1.07 14.59 11.23
C VAL A 139 -2.52 15.04 11.18
N HIS A 140 -2.81 16.13 10.49
CA HIS A 140 -4.13 16.76 10.47
C HIS A 140 -4.88 16.58 9.16
N GLY A 141 -4.16 16.59 8.03
CA GLY A 141 -4.76 16.42 6.71
C GLY A 141 -5.17 14.98 6.42
N LEU A 142 -4.28 14.02 6.67
CA LEU A 142 -4.57 12.59 6.47
C LEU A 142 -4.98 11.88 7.76
N ALA A 143 -4.56 12.38 8.92
CA ALA A 143 -4.76 11.76 10.24
C ALA A 143 -4.26 10.31 10.32
N ASN A 144 -3.17 9.99 9.60
CA ASN A 144 -2.63 8.63 9.44
C ASN A 144 -1.48 8.29 10.43
N THR A 145 -1.35 9.04 11.53
CA THR A 145 -0.22 8.92 12.47
C THR A 145 -0.22 7.68 13.36
N ASP A 146 -1.28 6.87 13.33
CA ASP A 146 -1.35 5.60 14.06
C ASP A 146 -0.98 4.38 13.20
N TYR A 147 -0.20 4.58 12.14
CA TYR A 147 0.29 3.50 11.28
C TYR A 147 1.82 3.37 11.32
N VAL A 148 2.29 2.14 11.09
CA VAL A 148 3.65 1.83 10.69
C VAL A 148 3.65 1.64 9.17
N PHE A 149 4.55 2.33 8.48
CA PHE A 149 4.59 2.39 7.03
C PHE A 149 5.67 1.47 6.45
N PHE A 150 5.34 0.80 5.35
CA PHE A 150 6.24 -0.04 4.57
C PHE A 150 6.03 0.24 3.08
N SER A 151 7.07 0.17 2.26
CA SER A 151 6.90 0.10 0.80
C SER A 151 6.71 -1.36 0.36
N LEU A 152 6.01 -1.56 -0.75
CA LEU A 152 5.88 -2.87 -1.40
C LEU A 152 7.05 -3.11 -2.38
N GLU A 153 7.67 -4.28 -2.33
CA GLU A 153 8.63 -4.74 -3.33
C GLU A 153 8.26 -6.13 -3.84
N ALA A 154 8.50 -6.39 -5.13
CA ALA A 154 8.43 -7.75 -5.67
C ALA A 154 9.80 -8.44 -5.54
N GLY A 155 9.81 -9.64 -4.97
CA GLY A 155 11.00 -10.48 -4.82
C GLY A 155 11.75 -10.29 -3.50
N CYS A 156 12.58 -11.29 -3.16
CA CYS A 156 13.30 -11.33 -1.89
C CYS A 156 14.51 -10.38 -1.83
N SER A 157 15.27 -10.25 -2.93
CA SER A 157 16.46 -9.37 -2.97
C SER A 157 16.08 -7.90 -2.84
N LEU A 158 16.86 -7.13 -2.08
CA LEU A 158 16.65 -5.69 -1.91
C LEU A 158 16.73 -4.98 -3.27
N LYS A 159 15.70 -4.19 -3.62
CA LYS A 159 15.69 -3.38 -4.85
C LYS A 159 15.89 -1.90 -4.58
N LYS A 160 15.40 -1.41 -3.44
CA LYS A 160 15.59 -0.03 -2.98
C LYS A 160 17.03 0.21 -2.52
N ASN A 161 17.70 1.17 -3.16
CA ASN A 161 19.07 1.56 -2.82
C ASN A 161 19.16 2.71 -1.80
N ARG A 162 18.10 3.52 -1.66
CA ARG A 162 18.09 4.69 -0.77
C ARG A 162 16.74 4.93 -0.11
N SER A 163 16.75 5.47 1.10
CA SER A 163 15.55 5.95 1.80
C SER A 163 15.89 7.15 2.67
N ARG A 164 15.02 8.17 2.66
CA ARG A 164 15.15 9.32 3.58
C ARG A 164 14.98 8.92 5.05
N PHE A 165 14.29 7.81 5.31
CA PHE A 165 13.97 7.34 6.67
C PHE A 165 15.12 6.55 7.32
N GLY A 166 16.09 6.09 6.53
CA GLY A 166 17.27 5.40 7.05
C GLY A 166 17.97 4.49 6.05
N LYS A 167 19.14 4.01 6.46
CA LYS A 167 20.04 3.15 5.68
C LYS A 167 19.93 1.67 6.03
N THR A 168 19.27 1.33 7.15
CA THR A 168 18.95 -0.06 7.49
C THR A 168 17.56 -0.39 7.00
N PHE A 169 17.47 -1.44 6.18
CA PHE A 169 16.23 -1.93 5.61
C PHE A 169 15.83 -3.25 6.23
N PHE A 170 14.57 -3.34 6.66
CA PHE A 170 13.94 -4.55 7.15
C PHE A 170 12.94 -5.02 6.11
N LYS A 171 13.17 -6.20 5.57
CA LYS A 171 12.34 -6.79 4.52
C LYS A 171 11.60 -8.01 5.06
N ILE A 172 10.27 -8.01 4.91
CA ILE A 172 9.39 -9.02 5.48
C ILE A 172 8.48 -9.56 4.37
N ASN A 173 8.27 -10.87 4.31
CA ASN A 173 7.31 -11.46 3.37
C ASN A 173 5.89 -10.89 3.63
N TYR A 174 5.26 -10.32 2.61
CA TYR A 174 3.95 -9.67 2.76
C TYR A 174 2.83 -10.66 3.08
N GLN A 175 3.04 -11.97 2.84
CA GLN A 175 2.15 -13.04 3.30
C GLN A 175 2.18 -13.27 4.83
N HIS A 176 3.05 -12.59 5.57
CA HIS A 176 3.08 -12.66 7.03
C HIS A 176 1.75 -12.19 7.66
N SER A 177 1.32 -12.84 8.74
CA SER A 177 0.02 -12.60 9.40
C SER A 177 -0.11 -11.21 10.05
N GLN A 178 1.01 -10.50 10.26
CA GLN A 178 0.98 -9.09 10.69
C GLN A 178 0.31 -8.18 9.66
N PHE A 179 0.34 -8.56 8.37
CA PHE A 179 -0.21 -7.74 7.29
C PHE A 179 -1.68 -8.03 6.99
N SER A 180 -2.30 -9.04 7.61
CA SER A 180 -3.69 -9.42 7.32
C SER A 180 -4.66 -8.24 7.43
N ASN A 181 -4.43 -7.34 8.40
CA ASN A 181 -5.25 -6.16 8.66
C ASN A 181 -4.57 -4.84 8.25
N SER A 182 -3.51 -4.93 7.45
CA SER A 182 -2.89 -3.75 6.85
C SER A 182 -3.82 -3.13 5.81
N SER A 183 -3.65 -1.83 5.55
CA SER A 183 -4.19 -1.19 4.35
C SER A 183 -3.05 -0.86 3.40
N MET A 184 -3.38 -0.52 2.16
CA MET A 184 -2.45 -0.03 1.15
C MET A 184 -3.03 1.21 0.50
N VAL A 185 -2.17 2.20 0.26
CA VAL A 185 -2.44 3.26 -0.73
C VAL A 185 -1.51 3.11 -1.91
N LEU A 186 -1.99 3.39 -3.12
CA LEU A 186 -1.19 3.17 -4.34
C LEU A 186 -0.18 4.28 -4.62
N LEU A 187 -0.46 5.51 -4.18
CA LEU A 187 0.41 6.68 -4.32
C LEU A 187 0.65 7.33 -2.95
N ASP A 188 1.60 8.26 -2.90
CA ASP A 188 1.71 9.16 -1.74
C ASP A 188 0.36 9.86 -1.57
N GLN A 189 -0.30 9.60 -0.45
CA GLN A 189 -1.68 10.05 -0.29
C GLN A 189 -1.76 11.56 -0.08
N LEU A 190 -0.67 12.22 0.33
CA LEU A 190 -0.64 13.66 0.50
C LEU A 190 -0.55 14.33 -0.87
N THR A 191 0.49 14.00 -1.65
CA THR A 191 0.81 14.68 -2.90
C THR A 191 0.06 14.12 -4.11
N LEU A 192 -0.33 12.85 -4.06
CA LEU A 192 -0.91 12.10 -5.19
C LEU A 192 -0.02 12.09 -6.44
N GLU A 193 1.29 12.35 -6.27
CA GLU A 193 2.25 12.35 -7.37
C GLU A 193 2.40 10.97 -7.99
N THR A 194 2.22 10.91 -9.30
CA THR A 194 2.54 9.74 -10.11
C THR A 194 4.06 9.60 -10.25
N PRO A 195 4.62 8.38 -10.14
CA PRO A 195 6.05 8.19 -10.38
C PRO A 195 6.38 8.32 -11.86
N SER A 196 7.56 8.87 -12.17
CA SER A 196 8.12 8.82 -13.51
C SER A 196 8.34 7.36 -13.93
N CYS A 197 7.86 7.01 -15.13
CA CYS A 197 8.01 5.67 -15.69
C CYS A 197 9.47 5.36 -16.00
N LYS A 198 9.93 4.15 -15.64
CA LYS A 198 11.32 3.68 -15.82
C LYS A 198 11.42 2.47 -16.76
N ILE A 199 10.38 2.23 -17.56
CA ILE A 199 10.36 1.16 -18.54
C ILE A 199 10.84 1.76 -19.86
N ASN A 200 12.04 1.39 -20.29
CA ASN A 200 12.70 2.01 -21.44
C ASN A 200 11.95 1.76 -22.74
N ASP A 201 11.43 0.54 -22.90
CA ASP A 201 10.82 0.05 -24.14
C ASP A 201 9.44 0.66 -24.45
N LEU A 202 8.89 1.48 -23.56
CA LEU A 202 7.62 2.17 -23.81
C LEU A 202 7.82 3.43 -24.66
N SER A 203 6.82 3.73 -25.49
CA SER A 203 6.74 4.98 -26.23
C SER A 203 6.77 6.22 -25.30
N ASP A 204 7.30 7.34 -25.79
CA ASP A 204 7.30 8.60 -25.03
C ASP A 204 5.87 9.11 -24.79
N TYR A 205 4.97 8.85 -25.74
CA TYR A 205 3.55 9.13 -25.58
C TYR A 205 2.94 8.35 -24.41
N CYS A 206 3.21 7.04 -24.30
CA CYS A 206 2.80 6.23 -23.16
C CYS A 206 3.39 6.75 -21.84
N LYS A 207 4.68 7.11 -21.82
CA LYS A 207 5.32 7.69 -20.62
C LYS A 207 4.66 9.01 -20.20
N SER A 208 4.28 9.88 -21.13
CA SER A 208 3.50 11.10 -20.85
C SER A 208 2.13 10.76 -20.28
N MET A 209 1.38 9.86 -20.94
CA MET A 209 0.08 9.41 -20.46
C MET A 209 0.15 8.85 -19.04
N LEU A 210 1.23 8.16 -18.67
CA LEU A 210 1.44 7.66 -17.30
C LEU A 210 1.76 8.81 -16.32
N ALA A 211 2.51 9.82 -16.73
CA ALA A 211 2.84 10.97 -15.87
C ALA A 211 1.59 11.83 -15.58
N ASP A 212 0.77 12.07 -16.60
CA ASP A 212 -0.34 13.03 -16.55
C ASP A 212 -1.63 12.49 -15.90
N ARG A 213 -1.59 11.26 -15.36
CA ARG A 213 -2.76 10.65 -14.70
C ARG A 213 -3.09 11.37 -13.40
N GLU A 214 -4.34 11.76 -13.26
CA GLU A 214 -4.90 12.17 -11.98
C GLU A 214 -5.74 11.04 -11.37
N ILE A 215 -5.46 10.69 -10.12
CA ILE A 215 -6.17 9.63 -9.41
C ILE A 215 -6.72 10.20 -8.09
N PRO A 216 -8.04 10.13 -7.85
CA PRO A 216 -8.62 10.60 -6.60
C PRO A 216 -8.03 9.89 -5.38
N ARG A 217 -7.83 10.66 -4.31
CA ARG A 217 -7.26 10.19 -3.04
C ARG A 217 -8.04 9.01 -2.42
N THR A 218 -9.34 8.99 -2.61
CA THR A 218 -10.24 7.92 -2.15
C THR A 218 -10.02 6.63 -2.91
N ASP A 219 -9.70 6.71 -4.20
CA ASP A 219 -9.75 5.56 -5.10
C ASP A 219 -8.48 4.69 -5.00
N ILE A 220 -7.38 5.29 -4.52
CA ILE A 220 -6.11 4.59 -4.30
C ILE A 220 -6.05 3.81 -2.99
N PHE A 221 -7.10 3.79 -2.16
CA PHE A 221 -7.09 3.15 -0.84
C PHE A 221 -7.73 1.75 -0.85
N PHE A 222 -7.03 0.78 -0.25
CA PHE A 222 -7.51 -0.59 -0.06
C PHE A 222 -7.21 -1.09 1.35
N GLN A 223 -8.16 -1.79 1.97
CA GLN A 223 -8.05 -2.33 3.32
C GLN A 223 -8.01 -3.86 3.30
N GLY A 224 -7.08 -4.42 4.06
CA GLY A 224 -6.79 -5.85 4.09
C GLY A 224 -5.78 -6.25 3.01
N ARG A 225 -4.87 -7.16 3.36
CA ARG A 225 -3.79 -7.60 2.46
C ARG A 225 -4.28 -8.07 1.09
N GLN A 226 -5.33 -8.91 1.09
CA GLN A 226 -5.83 -9.52 -0.14
C GLN A 226 -6.44 -8.48 -1.08
N PHE A 227 -7.35 -7.64 -0.57
CA PHE A 227 -7.93 -6.55 -1.35
C PHE A 227 -6.91 -5.51 -1.76
N SER A 228 -5.83 -5.31 -0.98
CA SER A 228 -4.73 -4.42 -1.37
C SER A 228 -4.00 -4.91 -2.61
N LEU A 229 -3.61 -6.19 -2.66
CA LEU A 229 -2.96 -6.78 -3.83
C LEU A 229 -3.90 -6.85 -5.03
N GLN A 230 -5.15 -7.25 -4.81
CA GLN A 230 -6.14 -7.29 -5.88
C GLN A 230 -6.41 -5.88 -6.43
N GLY A 231 -6.63 -4.90 -5.55
CA GLY A 231 -6.85 -3.49 -5.92
C GLY A 231 -5.70 -2.94 -6.76
N LEU A 232 -4.45 -3.14 -6.33
CA LEU A 232 -3.26 -2.76 -7.09
C LEU A 232 -3.21 -3.46 -8.47
N ALA A 233 -3.44 -4.77 -8.53
CA ALA A 233 -3.42 -5.52 -9.79
C ALA A 233 -4.48 -5.01 -10.77
N HIS A 234 -5.71 -4.79 -10.30
CA HIS A 234 -6.80 -4.29 -11.12
C HIS A 234 -6.53 -2.84 -11.57
N TYR A 235 -5.97 -2.00 -10.70
CA TYR A 235 -5.56 -0.64 -11.09
C TYR A 235 -4.50 -0.65 -12.18
N ILE A 236 -3.50 -1.54 -12.08
CA ILE A 236 -2.49 -1.70 -13.14
C ILE A 236 -3.17 -2.10 -14.45
N ILE A 237 -4.03 -3.13 -14.45
CA ILE A 237 -4.75 -3.56 -15.66
C ILE A 237 -5.59 -2.42 -16.25
N ALA A 238 -6.37 -1.74 -15.43
CA ALA A 238 -7.19 -0.60 -15.85
C ALA A 238 -6.34 0.50 -16.46
N THR A 239 -5.16 0.75 -15.90
CA THR A 239 -4.25 1.75 -16.44
C THR A 239 -3.65 1.29 -17.76
N ILE A 240 -3.25 0.03 -17.88
CA ILE A 240 -2.69 -0.52 -19.14
C ILE A 240 -3.72 -0.41 -20.27
N ARG A 241 -5.01 -0.70 -20.03
CA ARG A 241 -6.08 -0.60 -21.04
C ARG A 241 -6.21 0.78 -21.70
N LEU A 242 -5.75 1.84 -21.04
CA LEU A 242 -5.84 3.21 -21.54
C LEU A 242 -4.65 3.61 -22.42
N LEU A 243 -3.61 2.77 -22.50
CA LEU A 243 -2.36 3.05 -23.20
C LEU A 243 -2.42 2.54 -24.66
N PRO A 244 -1.51 2.96 -25.55
CA PRO A 244 -1.42 2.43 -26.91
C PRO A 244 -1.25 0.91 -26.95
N ASP A 245 -1.90 0.24 -27.91
CA ASP A 245 -1.90 -1.24 -28.00
C ASP A 245 -0.50 -1.86 -28.09
N GLU A 246 0.43 -1.17 -28.76
CA GLU A 246 1.84 -1.57 -28.85
C GLU A 246 2.50 -1.67 -27.46
N ASP A 247 2.27 -0.66 -26.61
CA ASP A 247 2.80 -0.59 -25.24
C ASP A 247 2.10 -1.58 -24.32
N GLN A 248 0.80 -1.83 -24.53
CA GLN A 248 0.05 -2.80 -23.72
C GLN A 248 0.66 -4.20 -23.78
N ASN A 249 1.16 -4.63 -24.94
CA ASN A 249 1.78 -5.95 -25.10
C ASN A 249 3.09 -6.06 -24.29
N ILE A 250 3.89 -5.00 -24.27
CA ILE A 250 5.10 -4.92 -23.44
C ILE A 250 4.72 -5.06 -21.97
N LEU A 251 3.73 -4.27 -21.53
CA LEU A 251 3.32 -4.17 -20.13
C LEU A 251 2.68 -5.46 -19.59
N PHE A 252 1.77 -6.08 -20.35
CA PHE A 252 1.20 -7.37 -19.95
C PHE A 252 2.21 -8.53 -20.00
N GLY A 253 3.30 -8.39 -20.78
CA GLY A 253 4.42 -9.33 -20.82
C GLY A 253 5.38 -9.27 -19.63
N MET A 254 5.26 -8.26 -18.74
CA MET A 254 6.15 -8.05 -17.59
C MET A 254 5.85 -9.02 -16.42
N VAL A 255 6.14 -10.32 -16.61
CA VAL A 255 5.76 -11.39 -15.66
C VAL A 255 6.87 -11.82 -14.69
N SER A 256 8.13 -11.46 -14.93
CA SER A 256 9.19 -11.77 -13.97
C SER A 256 9.14 -10.84 -12.76
N THR A 257 9.64 -11.29 -11.61
CA THR A 257 9.68 -10.50 -10.37
C THR A 257 10.36 -9.14 -10.52
N ASN A 258 11.46 -9.05 -11.29
CA ASN A 258 12.16 -7.78 -11.52
C ASN A 258 11.32 -6.84 -12.40
N GLN A 259 10.71 -7.37 -13.46
CA GLN A 259 9.82 -6.61 -14.33
C GLN A 259 8.59 -6.15 -13.55
N MET A 260 7.98 -7.00 -12.74
CA MET A 260 6.84 -6.66 -11.88
C MET A 260 7.21 -5.53 -10.90
N ASN A 261 8.39 -5.60 -10.29
CA ASN A 261 8.88 -4.50 -9.44
C ASN A 261 9.04 -3.20 -10.23
N ASN A 262 9.55 -3.26 -11.46
CA ASN A 262 9.72 -2.08 -12.30
C ASN A 262 8.37 -1.49 -12.75
N LEU A 263 7.42 -2.36 -13.12
CA LEU A 263 6.06 -2.01 -13.50
C LEU A 263 5.34 -1.28 -12.36
N ILE A 264 5.32 -1.89 -11.17
CA ILE A 264 4.70 -1.29 -9.99
C ILE A 264 5.33 0.06 -9.68
N ASN A 265 6.66 0.18 -9.66
CA ASN A 265 7.34 1.44 -9.33
C ASN A 265 7.27 2.51 -10.44
N SER A 266 6.90 2.12 -11.66
CA SER A 266 6.66 3.04 -12.80
C SER A 266 5.21 3.52 -12.85
N PHE A 267 4.28 2.80 -12.24
CA PHE A 267 2.87 3.15 -12.22
C PHE A 267 2.46 3.78 -10.89
N PHE A 268 3.02 3.28 -9.79
CA PHE A 268 2.58 3.53 -8.43
C PHE A 268 3.76 3.58 -7.45
N ARG A 269 3.49 3.99 -6.22
CA ARG A 269 4.41 3.86 -5.08
C ARG A 269 3.66 3.28 -3.88
N PRO A 270 3.32 1.99 -3.91
CA PRO A 270 2.42 1.43 -2.92
C PRO A 270 2.99 1.51 -1.51
N GLU A 271 2.21 2.07 -0.60
CA GLU A 271 2.51 2.19 0.81
C GLU A 271 1.58 1.29 1.62
N ILE A 272 2.16 0.28 2.27
CA ILE A 272 1.48 -0.61 3.21
C ILE A 272 1.46 0.07 4.58
N ARG A 273 0.31 0.04 5.24
CA ARG A 273 0.08 0.65 6.54
C ARG A 273 -0.38 -0.39 7.54
N VAL A 274 0.41 -0.62 8.58
CA VAL A 274 0.07 -1.53 9.69
C VAL A 274 -0.38 -0.72 10.90
N PRO A 275 -1.60 -0.92 11.42
CA PRO A 275 -2.11 -0.14 12.55
C PRO A 275 -1.28 -0.35 13.82
N ARG A 276 -0.97 0.75 14.50
CA ARG A 276 -0.32 0.90 15.82
C ARG A 276 1.10 0.36 15.93
N MET A 277 1.32 -0.91 15.61
CA MET A 277 2.63 -1.54 15.71
C MET A 277 2.76 -2.75 14.79
N ALA A 278 3.98 -3.07 14.40
CA ALA A 278 4.32 -4.28 13.66
C ALA A 278 5.46 -4.99 14.39
N ALA A 279 5.28 -6.29 14.67
CA ALA A 279 6.27 -7.08 15.40
C ALA A 279 6.59 -8.38 14.66
N PHE A 280 7.88 -8.67 14.49
CA PHE A 280 8.36 -9.83 13.74
C PHE A 280 9.46 -10.50 14.53
N LYS A 281 9.34 -11.82 14.72
CA LYS A 281 10.36 -12.61 15.41
C LYS A 281 11.65 -12.66 14.58
N LYS A 282 12.79 -12.85 15.26
CA LYS A 282 14.05 -13.18 14.58
C LYS A 282 13.83 -14.30 13.54
N GLY A 283 14.35 -14.11 12.33
CA GLY A 283 14.18 -15.03 11.20
C GLY A 283 12.93 -14.80 10.35
N GLN A 284 11.99 -13.93 10.77
CA GLN A 284 10.83 -13.54 9.96
C GLN A 284 11.08 -12.31 9.08
N PHE A 285 12.27 -11.72 9.18
CA PHE A 285 12.69 -10.55 8.42
C PHE A 285 14.16 -10.69 8.01
N THR A 286 14.54 -10.02 6.93
CA THR A 286 15.92 -9.87 6.48
C THR A 286 16.37 -8.44 6.69
N VAL A 287 17.60 -8.26 7.14
CA VAL A 287 18.21 -6.95 7.37
C VAL A 287 19.22 -6.67 6.27
N TYR A 288 19.11 -5.51 5.64
CA TYR A 288 20.10 -4.99 4.71
C TYR A 288 20.62 -3.66 5.23
N LYS A 289 21.92 -3.40 5.09
CA LYS A 289 22.57 -2.15 5.48
C LYS A 289 23.25 -1.57 4.25
N ASN A 290 22.87 -0.34 3.88
CA ASN A 290 23.50 0.43 2.82
C ASN A 290 24.38 1.55 3.38
#